data_AF-H8ESE6-F1
#
_entry.id   AF-H8ESE6-F1
#
_cell.length_a   1.000
_cell.length_b   1.000
_cell.length_c   1.000
_cell.angle_alpha   90.00
_cell.angle_beta   90.00
_cell.angle_gamma   90.00
#
_symmetry.space_group_name_H-M   'P 1'
#
loop_
_entity.id
_entity.type
_entity.pdbx_description
1 polymer ?
#
loop_
_entity_poly.entity_id
_entity_poly.type
_entity_poly.pdbx_seq_one_letter_code
_entity_poly.pdbx_strand_id
1 'polypeptide(L)'
;MEINFNEFAAFKAITFLNPDADISLESKHAINEERVLITKQLYAYMVQKDGLEKAIYRFGRLILMGTSMSKMACESKEAVWIADFFENIGFTSFAKELIFGDH
;
A
#
# COMPACT_ATOMS: atom_id res chain seq x y z
N MET A 1 12.79 -6.61 -10.71
CA MET A 1 13.29 -5.45 -9.94
C MET A 1 13.58 -5.96 -8.55
N GLU A 2 14.83 -5.87 -8.11
CA GLU A 2 15.22 -6.35 -6.78
C GLU A 2 14.97 -5.22 -5.76
N ILE A 3 13.91 -5.39 -4.97
CA ILE A 3 13.50 -4.43 -3.94
C ILE A 3 14.23 -4.79 -2.65
N ASN A 4 14.94 -3.83 -2.08
CA ASN A 4 15.62 -4.04 -0.81
C ASN A 4 14.67 -3.86 0.39
N PHE A 5 15.13 -4.21 1.59
CA PHE A 5 14.32 -4.11 2.81
C PHE A 5 13.73 -2.72 3.07
N ASN A 6 14.50 -1.64 2.88
CA ASN A 6 14.05 -0.27 3.11
C ASN A 6 13.02 0.16 2.07
N GLU A 7 13.25 -0.17 0.79
CA GLU A 7 12.30 0.10 -0.30
C GLU A 7 10.97 -0.62 -0.05
N PHE A 8 11.03 -1.88 0.41
CA PHE A 8 9.85 -2.67 0.75
C PHE A 8 9.09 -2.12 1.96
N ALA A 9 9.81 -1.72 3.01
CA ALA A 9 9.21 -1.16 4.22
C ALA A 9 8.51 0.18 3.94
N ALA A 10 9.15 1.09 3.21
CA ALA A 10 8.55 2.36 2.81
C ALA A 10 7.33 2.14 1.92
N PHE A 11 7.42 1.22 0.95
CA PHE A 11 6.30 0.88 0.08
C PHE A 11 5.09 0.35 0.87
N LYS A 12 5.31 -0.56 1.84
CA LYS A 12 4.26 -1.03 2.75
C LYS A 12 3.57 0.13 3.49
N ALA A 13 4.35 1.05 4.05
CA ALA A 13 3.79 2.20 4.76
C ALA A 13 2.94 3.10 3.84
N ILE A 14 3.42 3.36 2.61
CA ILE A 14 2.69 4.14 1.60
C ILE A 14 1.36 3.48 1.24
N THR A 15 1.35 2.16 1.06
CA THR A 15 0.12 1.41 0.75
C THR A 15 -0.85 1.40 1.93
N PHE A 16 -0.35 1.29 3.17
CA PHE A 16 -1.17 1.22 4.37
C PHE A 16 -1.80 2.58 4.72
N LEU A 17 -1.09 3.68 4.49
CA LEU A 17 -1.58 5.04 4.70
C LEU A 17 -2.58 5.44 3.61
N ASN A 18 -3.78 4.85 3.64
CA ASN A 18 -4.84 5.12 2.68
C ASN A 18 -5.78 6.25 3.17
N PRO A 19 -5.72 7.46 2.59
CA PRO A 19 -6.62 8.56 2.97
C PRO A 19 -8.06 8.36 2.45
N ASP A 20 -8.30 7.37 1.59
CA ASP A 20 -9.63 7.07 1.06
C ASP A 20 -10.51 6.25 2.03
N ALA A 21 -9.98 5.89 3.21
CA ALA A 21 -10.75 5.26 4.27
C ALA A 21 -11.94 6.14 4.72
N ASP A 22 -13.00 5.52 5.26
CA ASP A 22 -14.16 6.24 5.78
C ASP A 22 -13.89 6.82 7.17
N ILE A 23 -13.16 7.93 7.20
CA ILE A 23 -12.69 8.62 8.40
C ILE A 23 -12.88 10.13 8.28
N SER A 24 -12.68 10.86 9.38
CA SER A 24 -12.81 12.31 9.41
C SER A 24 -11.89 13.00 8.39
N LEU A 25 -12.33 14.15 7.85
CA LEU A 25 -11.54 14.93 6.89
C LEU A 25 -10.15 15.31 7.45
N GLU A 26 -10.08 15.66 8.73
CA GLU A 26 -8.83 15.95 9.43
C GLU A 26 -7.88 14.75 9.41
N SER A 27 -8.39 13.55 9.71
CA SER A 27 -7.60 12.31 9.65
C SER A 27 -7.15 11.99 8.23
N LYS A 28 -7.98 12.23 7.21
CA LYS A 28 -7.58 12.06 5.79
C LYS A 28 -6.41 12.96 5.43
N HIS A 29 -6.43 14.22 5.89
CA HIS A 29 -5.33 15.16 5.68
C HIS A 29 -4.05 14.68 6.34
N ALA A 30 -4.09 14.34 7.63
CA ALA A 30 -2.91 13.86 8.36
C ALA A 30 -2.31 12.58 7.74
N ILE A 31 -3.13 11.61 7.35
CA ILE A 31 -2.67 10.38 6.67
C ILE A 31 -2.01 10.70 5.34
N ASN A 32 -2.59 11.61 4.55
CA ASN A 32 -2.03 11.97 3.26
C ASN A 32 -0.69 12.73 3.39
N GLU A 33 -0.55 13.60 4.40
CA GLU A 33 0.71 14.29 4.70
C GLU A 33 1.84 13.30 4.99
N GLU A 34 1.59 12.32 5.87
CA GLU A 34 2.56 11.27 6.20
C GLU A 34 2.87 10.39 4.97
N ARG A 35 1.85 10.00 4.20
CA ARG A 35 2.06 9.23 2.96
C ARG A 35 2.98 9.98 1.98
N VAL A 36 2.76 11.28 1.81
CA VAL A 36 3.58 12.13 0.94
C VAL A 36 5.02 12.24 1.46
N LEU A 37 5.20 12.39 2.78
CA LEU A 37 6.52 12.45 3.41
C LEU A 37 7.33 11.17 3.15
N ILE A 38 6.75 10.00 3.42
CA ILE A 38 7.42 8.71 3.23
C ILE A 38 7.73 8.49 1.73
N THR A 39 6.80 8.86 0.85
CA THR A 39 7.01 8.76 -0.61
C THR A 39 8.22 9.58 -1.07
N LYS A 40 8.37 10.81 -0.55
CA LYS A 40 9.55 11.66 -0.84
C LYS A 40 10.83 11.06 -0.31
N GLN A 41 10.82 10.52 0.91
CA GLN A 41 11.98 9.88 1.52
C GLN A 41 12.42 8.62 0.75
N LEU A 42 11.46 7.80 0.30
CA LEU A 42 11.74 6.65 -0.56
C LEU A 42 12.42 7.06 -1.86
N TYR A 43 11.89 8.07 -2.55
CA TYR A 43 12.50 8.57 -3.78
C TYR A 43 13.91 9.11 -3.54
N ALA A 44 14.11 9.92 -2.50
CA ALA A 44 15.42 10.45 -2.13
C ALA A 44 16.44 9.34 -1.82
N TYR A 45 16.02 8.32 -1.06
CA TYR A 45 16.83 7.14 -0.77
C TYR A 45 17.25 6.40 -2.05
N MET A 46 16.32 6.22 -2.99
CA MET A 46 16.62 5.59 -4.28
C MET A 46 17.60 6.42 -5.12
N VAL A 47 17.44 7.75 -5.15
CA VAL A 47 18.38 8.66 -5.83
C VAL A 47 19.77 8.57 -5.23
N GLN A 48 19.90 8.54 -3.91
CA GLN A 48 21.20 8.41 -3.23
C GLN A 48 21.89 7.08 -3.53
N LYS A 49 21.12 5.99 -3.64
CA LYS A 49 21.64 4.64 -3.86
C LYS A 49 22.00 4.35 -5.32
N ASP A 50 21.14 4.76 -6.26
CA ASP A 50 21.20 4.32 -7.66
C ASP A 50 21.53 5.45 -8.65
N GLY A 51 21.57 6.71 -8.21
CA GLY A 51 21.65 7.88 -9.08
C GLY A 51 20.30 8.26 -9.71
N LEU A 52 20.21 9.49 -10.22
CA LEU A 52 18.95 10.11 -10.63
C LEU A 52 18.19 9.31 -11.72
N GLU A 53 18.86 8.98 -12.83
CA GLU A 53 18.20 8.32 -13.97
C GLU A 53 17.60 6.96 -13.59
N LYS A 54 18.40 6.14 -12.89
CA LYS A 54 17.97 4.80 -12.48
C LYS A 54 16.90 4.87 -11.39
N ALA A 55 17.00 5.84 -10.47
CA ALA A 55 15.99 6.05 -9.42
C ALA A 55 14.63 6.43 -10.01
N ILE A 56 14.56 7.36 -10.98
CA ILE A 56 13.31 7.76 -11.64
C ILE A 56 12.62 6.54 -12.26
N TYR A 57 13.36 5.75 -13.05
CA TYR A 57 12.81 4.58 -13.71
C TYR A 57 12.30 3.53 -12.71
N ARG A 58 13.11 3.22 -11.68
CA ARG A 58 12.74 2.22 -10.66
C ARG A 58 11.56 2.69 -9.80
N PHE A 59 11.57 3.94 -9.37
CA PHE A 59 10.50 4.51 -8.55
C PHE A 59 9.17 4.52 -9.32
N GLY A 60 9.18 4.95 -10.59
CA GLY A 60 7.99 4.91 -11.44
C GLY A 60 7.41 3.49 -11.56
N ARG A 61 8.27 2.49 -11.78
CA ARG A 61 7.84 1.08 -11.80
C ARG A 61 7.27 0.60 -10.47
N LEU A 62 7.86 1.02 -9.35
CA LEU A 62 7.40 0.63 -8.02
C LEU A 62 6.00 1.19 -7.72
N ILE A 63 5.76 2.46 -8.04
CA ILE A 63 4.44 3.08 -7.87
C ILE A 63 3.39 2.40 -8.77
N LEU A 64 3.74 2.10 -10.03
CA LEU A 64 2.84 1.38 -10.95
C LEU A 64 2.52 -0.04 -10.46
N MET A 65 3.48 -0.75 -9.87
CA MET A 65 3.21 -2.03 -9.22
C MET A 65 2.15 -1.91 -8.11
N GLY A 66 2.16 -0.81 -7.35
CA GLY A 66 1.12 -0.52 -6.36
C GLY A 66 -0.28 -0.51 -6.96
N THR A 67 -0.46 0.14 -8.11
CA THR A 67 -1.77 0.18 -8.78
C THR A 67 -2.24 -1.20 -9.26
N SER A 68 -1.32 -2.00 -9.83
CA SER A 68 -1.61 -3.38 -10.24
C SER A 68 -1.94 -4.26 -9.04
N MET A 69 -1.24 -4.09 -7.91
CA MET A 69 -1.52 -4.81 -6.67
C MET A 69 -2.88 -4.43 -6.08
N SER A 70 -3.25 -3.16 -6.06
CA SER A 70 -4.58 -2.73 -5.62
C SER A 70 -5.68 -3.33 -6.47
N LYS A 71 -5.49 -3.41 -7.79
CA LYS A 71 -6.43 -4.06 -8.70
C LYS A 71 -6.54 -5.56 -8.42
N MET A 72 -5.41 -6.27 -8.31
CA MET A 72 -5.41 -7.70 -7.97
C MET A 72 -6.03 -7.96 -6.59
N ALA A 73 -5.77 -7.10 -5.60
CA ALA A 73 -6.37 -7.20 -4.28
C ALA A 73 -7.91 -7.07 -4.36
N CYS A 74 -8.41 -6.09 -5.13
CA CYS A 74 -9.84 -5.92 -5.38
C CYS A 74 -10.46 -7.14 -6.06
N GLU A 75 -9.81 -7.69 -7.09
CA GLU A 75 -10.28 -8.90 -7.79
C GLU A 75 -10.20 -10.14 -6.88
N SER A 76 -9.20 -10.22 -6.00
CA SER A 76 -9.05 -11.30 -5.02
C SER A 76 -10.00 -11.21 -3.83
N LYS A 77 -10.61 -10.03 -3.58
CA LYS A 77 -11.52 -9.80 -2.45
C LYS A 77 -12.64 -10.83 -2.44
N GLU A 78 -13.24 -11.13 -3.59
CA GLU A 78 -14.30 -12.14 -3.70
C GLU A 78 -13.82 -13.54 -3.33
N ALA A 79 -12.66 -13.96 -3.82
CA ALA A 79 -12.11 -15.28 -3.52
C ALA A 79 -11.73 -15.44 -2.04
N VAL A 80 -11.14 -14.40 -1.44
CA VAL A 80 -10.78 -14.40 -0.01
C VAL A 80 -12.04 -14.34 0.85
N TRP A 81 -13.05 -13.56 0.46
CA TRP A 81 -14.34 -13.49 1.14
C TRP A 81 -15.06 -14.84 1.11
N ILE A 82 -15.11 -15.52 -0.05
CA ILE A 82 -15.68 -16.87 -0.17
C ILE A 82 -14.93 -17.85 0.74
N ALA A 83 -13.60 -17.81 0.76
CA ALA A 83 -12.79 -18.70 1.59
C ALA A 83 -13.03 -18.46 3.10
N ASP A 84 -13.23 -17.21 3.51
CA ASP A 84 -13.57 -16.85 4.89
C ASP A 84 -15.02 -17.23 5.26
N PHE A 85 -15.98 -17.11 4.33
CA PHE A 85 -17.36 -17.59 4.51
C PHE A 85 -17.42 -19.10 4.79
N PHE A 86 -16.55 -19.88 4.14
CA PHE A 86 -16.39 -21.31 4.40
C PHE A 86 -15.46 -21.64 5.59
N GLU A 87 -15.13 -20.65 6.43
CA GLU A 87 -14.29 -20.77 7.62
C GLU A 87 -12.86 -21.31 7.36
N ASN A 88 -12.36 -21.24 6.12
CA ASN A 88 -11.02 -21.75 5.79
C ASN A 88 -9.88 -20.82 6.25
N ILE A 89 -10.17 -19.53 6.46
CA ILE A 89 -9.19 -18.50 6.83
C ILE A 89 -9.37 -18.04 8.28
N GLY A 90 -10.62 -17.86 8.72
CA GLY A 90 -10.95 -17.50 10.10
C GLY A 90 -10.55 -16.07 10.47
N PHE A 91 -10.86 -15.07 9.64
CA PHE A 91 -10.53 -13.69 9.99
C PHE A 91 -11.32 -13.18 11.19
N THR A 92 -10.67 -12.40 12.06
CA THR A 92 -11.37 -11.61 13.08
C THR A 92 -12.20 -10.51 12.42
N SER A 93 -13.27 -10.05 13.08
CA SER A 93 -14.09 -8.95 12.56
C SER A 93 -13.26 -7.70 12.24
N PHE A 94 -12.27 -7.38 13.10
CA PHE A 94 -11.34 -6.28 12.85
C PHE A 94 -10.48 -6.49 11.60
N ALA A 95 -9.99 -7.71 11.36
CA ALA A 95 -9.21 -7.99 10.15
C ALA A 95 -10.07 -7.89 8.88
N LYS A 96 -11.35 -8.27 8.94
CA LYS A 96 -12.29 -8.11 7.83
C LYS A 96 -12.55 -6.64 7.55
N GLU A 97 -12.82 -5.84 8.57
CA GLU A 97 -13.00 -4.38 8.44
C GLU A 97 -11.74 -3.71 7.85
N LEU A 98 -10.55 -4.08 8.35
CA LEU A 98 -9.28 -3.52 7.90
C LEU A 98 -8.94 -3.85 6.44
N ILE A 99 -9.28 -5.06 5.96
CA ILE A 99 -8.91 -5.54 4.62
C ILE A 99 -10.00 -5.21 3.59
N PHE A 100 -11.27 -5.28 3.99
CA PHE A 100 -12.41 -5.21 3.09
C PHE A 100 -13.23 -3.94 3.20
N GLY A 101 -13.17 -3.23 4.34
CA GLY A 101 -14.03 -2.07 4.60
C GLY A 101 -15.51 -2.43 4.74
N ASP A 102 -15.83 -3.70 5.03
CA ASP A 102 -17.20 -4.14 5.24
C ASP A 102 -17.59 -3.88 6.72
N HIS A 103 -18.64 -3.09 6.95
CA HIS A 103 -19.34 -2.93 8.23
C HIS A 103 -20.51 -3.92 8.33
#